data_AF-A0A3A8JKV1-F1
#
_entry.id   AF-A0A3A8JKV1-F1
#
_cell.length_a   1.000
_cell.length_b   1.000
_cell.length_c   1.000
_cell.angle_alpha   90.00
_cell.angle_beta   90.00
_cell.angle_gamma   90.00
#
_symmetry.space_group_name_H-M   'P 1'
#
loop_
_entity.id
_entity.type
_entity.pdbx_description
1 polymer ?
#
loop_
_entity_poly.entity_id
_entity_poly.type
_entity_poly.pdbx_seq_one_letter_code
_entity_poly.pdbx_strand_id
1 'polypeptide(L)'
;MKLPLGPLFAVAGSLFSTAAFAHAAVAGPTPPYAGVSFDADFTVSHGCDGADTYRVKVTIPAGVTGVRPVDSTFGKAEVEKDGAGNVTSVTWTRTGDVRAADTHYFHLGLRAKLPAKPFTTVFFPTEQTCRTGAGVETTVGWTG
;
A
#
# COMPACT_ATOMS: atom_id res chain seq x y z
N MET A 1 -18.09 20.38 -62.73
CA MET A 1 -17.57 19.20 -61.99
C MET A 1 -17.62 19.53 -60.49
N LYS A 2 -18.57 18.98 -59.74
CA LYS A 2 -18.72 19.18 -58.28
C LYS A 2 -18.72 17.78 -57.65
N LEU A 3 -17.71 17.44 -56.86
CA LEU A 3 -17.72 16.21 -56.05
C LEU A 3 -18.55 16.46 -54.77
N PRO A 4 -19.39 15.52 -54.31
CA PRO A 4 -20.05 15.63 -53.03
C PRO A 4 -19.11 15.21 -51.91
N LEU A 5 -19.07 16.03 -50.86
CA LEU A 5 -18.36 15.80 -49.61
C LEU A 5 -19.14 14.77 -48.79
N GLY A 6 -18.62 13.54 -48.66
CA GLY A 6 -19.19 12.50 -47.80
C GLY A 6 -18.88 12.74 -46.32
N PRO A 7 -19.74 12.32 -45.38
CA PRO A 7 -19.54 12.58 -43.96
C PRO A 7 -18.44 11.68 -43.40
N LEU A 8 -17.44 12.31 -42.79
CA LEU A 8 -16.39 11.64 -42.02
C LEU A 8 -16.99 11.17 -40.69
N PHE A 9 -17.33 9.88 -40.59
CA PHE A 9 -17.70 9.26 -39.31
C PHE A 9 -16.47 9.23 -38.40
N ALA A 10 -16.37 10.21 -37.49
CA ALA A 10 -15.40 10.17 -36.40
C ALA A 10 -15.89 9.17 -35.35
N VAL A 11 -15.29 7.98 -35.32
CA VAL A 11 -15.47 7.02 -34.23
C VAL A 11 -14.76 7.58 -33.01
N ALA A 12 -15.52 8.20 -32.11
CA ALA A 12 -15.05 8.60 -30.79
C ALA A 12 -14.84 7.32 -29.95
N GLY A 13 -13.64 6.74 -30.04
CA GLY A 13 -13.22 5.68 -29.14
C GLY A 13 -13.01 6.25 -27.74
N SER A 14 -14.02 6.14 -26.88
CA SER A 14 -13.88 6.40 -25.45
C SER A 14 -12.83 5.45 -24.89
N LEU A 15 -11.62 5.98 -24.67
CA LEU A 15 -10.58 5.31 -23.90
C LEU A 15 -11.09 5.18 -22.46
N PHE A 16 -11.67 4.04 -22.14
CA PHE A 16 -11.90 3.65 -20.76
C PHE A 16 -10.52 3.41 -20.12
N SER A 17 -9.94 4.45 -19.52
CA SER A 17 -8.83 4.29 -18.60
C SER A 17 -9.32 3.46 -17.43
N THR A 18 -9.02 2.17 -17.44
CA THR A 18 -9.15 1.34 -16.24
C THR A 18 -8.29 1.98 -15.16
N ALA A 19 -8.91 2.41 -14.06
CA ALA A 19 -8.18 2.79 -12.86
C ALA A 19 -7.28 1.60 -12.49
N ALA A 20 -5.97 1.75 -12.64
CA ALA A 20 -5.03 0.77 -12.15
C ALA A 20 -5.05 0.86 -10.63
N PHE A 21 -5.56 -0.16 -9.97
CA PHE A 21 -5.50 -0.27 -8.51
C PHE A 21 -4.18 -0.97 -8.15
N ALA A 22 -3.18 -0.21 -7.70
CA ALA A 22 -2.04 -0.77 -7.00
C ALA A 22 -2.57 -1.47 -5.78
N HIS A 23 -2.16 -2.71 -5.63
CA HIS A 23 -2.30 -3.43 -4.38
C HIS A 23 -0.97 -3.30 -3.64
N ALA A 24 -1.01 -3.15 -2.32
CA ALA A 24 0.18 -3.51 -1.56
C ALA A 24 0.42 -4.99 -1.70
N ALA A 25 1.68 -5.35 -1.89
CA ALA A 25 2.14 -6.72 -1.76
C ALA A 25 3.08 -6.82 -0.56
N VAL A 26 3.11 -8.00 0.06
CA VAL A 26 4.07 -8.33 1.11
C VAL A 26 4.93 -9.50 0.67
N ALA A 27 6.24 -9.35 0.78
CA ALA A 27 7.21 -10.39 0.50
C ALA A 27 8.34 -10.34 1.54
N GLY A 28 9.30 -11.25 1.45
CA GLY A 28 10.47 -11.23 2.30
C GLY A 28 11.61 -12.03 1.67
N PRO A 29 12.84 -11.88 2.18
CA PRO A 29 14.03 -12.53 1.62
C PRO A 29 14.06 -14.05 1.85
N THR A 30 13.18 -14.58 2.70
CA THR A 30 13.07 -16.00 3.03
C THR A 30 11.62 -16.45 2.96
N PRO A 31 11.33 -17.76 2.78
CA PRO A 31 9.96 -18.25 2.88
C PRO A 31 9.37 -18.02 4.30
N PRO A 32 8.08 -17.69 4.42
CA PRO A 32 7.42 -17.55 5.71
C PRO A 32 7.19 -18.92 6.36
N TYR A 33 7.84 -19.18 7.49
CA TYR A 33 7.66 -20.42 8.26
C TYR A 33 6.85 -20.16 9.54
N ALA A 34 5.91 -21.07 9.84
CA ALA A 34 5.07 -20.97 11.03
C ALA A 34 5.90 -20.96 12.32
N GLY A 35 5.60 -20.02 13.22
CA GLY A 35 6.29 -19.88 14.49
C GLY A 35 7.71 -19.30 14.40
N VAL A 36 8.16 -18.89 13.22
CA VAL A 36 9.50 -18.34 12.98
C VAL A 36 9.41 -16.82 12.73
N SER A 37 10.49 -16.12 13.04
CA SER A 37 10.64 -14.71 12.66
C SER A 37 10.76 -14.56 11.15
N PHE A 38 10.01 -13.62 10.60
CA PHE A 38 9.95 -13.29 9.19
C PHE A 38 10.19 -11.78 9.02
N ASP A 39 11.02 -11.43 8.05
CA ASP A 39 11.27 -10.06 7.66
C ASP A 39 10.34 -9.73 6.49
N ALA A 40 9.25 -9.04 6.81
CA ALA A 40 8.22 -8.64 5.87
C ALA A 40 8.57 -7.28 5.25
N ASP A 41 8.48 -7.20 3.93
CA ASP A 41 8.65 -6.01 3.14
C ASP A 41 7.34 -5.72 2.39
N PHE A 42 6.67 -4.65 2.81
CA PHE A 42 5.44 -4.17 2.19
C PHE A 42 5.81 -3.23 1.06
N THR A 43 5.36 -3.57 -0.14
CA THR A 43 5.59 -2.79 -1.35
C THR A 43 4.32 -2.06 -1.74
N VAL A 44 4.42 -0.75 -1.96
CA VAL A 44 3.34 0.10 -2.49
C VAL A 44 3.80 0.64 -3.83
N SER A 45 3.19 0.18 -4.93
CA SER A 45 3.71 0.41 -6.29
C SER A 45 3.38 1.77 -6.89
N HIS A 46 2.27 2.40 -6.48
CA HIS A 46 1.89 3.74 -6.87
C HIS A 46 0.96 4.39 -5.83
N GLY A 47 0.48 5.59 -6.12
CA GLY A 47 -0.42 6.40 -5.30
C GLY A 47 -1.90 6.03 -5.48
N CYS A 48 -2.82 6.98 -5.31
CA CYS A 48 -4.27 6.76 -5.45
C CYS A 48 -4.83 7.81 -6.40
N ASP A 49 -5.41 7.38 -7.53
CA ASP A 49 -5.97 8.27 -8.55
C ASP A 49 -5.01 9.41 -8.98
N GLY A 50 -3.71 9.10 -9.07
CA GLY A 50 -2.64 10.05 -9.41
C GLY A 50 -2.09 10.88 -8.24
N ALA A 51 -2.71 10.83 -7.05
CA ALA A 51 -2.21 11.47 -5.84
C ALA A 51 -1.13 10.62 -5.16
N ASP A 52 -0.06 11.24 -4.68
CA ASP A 52 1.07 10.53 -4.07
C ASP A 52 0.72 9.91 -2.71
N THR A 53 1.41 8.81 -2.37
CA THR A 53 1.23 8.10 -1.11
C THR A 53 1.76 8.93 0.03
N TYR A 54 0.89 9.23 1.00
CA TYR A 54 1.20 10.05 2.15
C TYR A 54 1.42 9.21 3.41
N ARG A 55 0.60 8.19 3.62
CA ARG A 55 0.66 7.32 4.80
C ARG A 55 0.30 5.88 4.44
N VAL A 56 0.94 4.94 5.10
CA VAL A 56 0.61 3.53 5.03
C VAL A 56 0.47 2.97 6.43
N LYS A 57 -0.66 2.31 6.69
CA LYS A 57 -0.94 1.63 7.96
C LYS A 57 -1.09 0.13 7.69
N VAL A 58 -0.27 -0.67 8.35
CA VAL A 58 -0.36 -2.13 8.33
C VAL A 58 -0.99 -2.59 9.65
N THR A 59 -2.10 -3.31 9.55
CA THR A 59 -2.71 -3.99 10.71
C THR A 59 -1.96 -5.28 10.99
N ILE A 60 -1.58 -5.48 12.25
CA ILE A 60 -0.89 -6.68 12.70
C ILE A 60 -1.91 -7.80 12.98
N PRO A 61 -1.84 -8.93 12.26
CA PRO A 61 -2.80 -10.02 12.41
C PRO A 61 -2.68 -10.73 13.76
N ALA A 62 -3.78 -11.29 14.24
CA ALA A 62 -3.79 -12.09 15.45
C ALA A 62 -2.76 -13.24 15.39
N GLY A 63 -1.97 -13.38 16.45
CA GLY A 63 -0.91 -14.39 16.56
C GLY A 63 0.42 -13.99 15.93
N VAL A 64 0.49 -12.87 15.20
CA VAL A 64 1.77 -12.24 14.85
C VAL A 64 2.27 -11.47 16.07
N THR A 65 3.51 -11.72 16.46
CA THR A 65 4.10 -11.17 17.70
C THR A 65 5.51 -10.65 17.46
N GLY A 66 6.10 -9.98 18.45
CA GLY A 66 7.48 -9.50 18.36
C GLY A 66 7.72 -8.50 17.22
N VAL A 67 6.69 -7.73 16.85
CA VAL A 67 6.72 -6.77 15.74
C VAL A 67 7.75 -5.66 16.01
N ARG A 68 8.62 -5.43 15.03
CA ARG A 68 9.68 -4.42 15.02
C ARG A 68 9.78 -3.81 13.62
N PRO A 69 9.18 -2.64 13.38
CA PRO A 69 9.29 -1.98 12.08
C PRO A 69 10.65 -1.31 11.89
N VAL A 70 11.02 -1.09 10.62
CA VAL A 70 12.12 -0.18 10.26
C VAL A 70 11.56 1.19 9.95
N ASP A 71 12.32 2.23 10.27
CA ASP A 71 12.06 3.57 9.74
C ASP A 71 12.24 3.56 8.22
N SER A 72 11.53 4.44 7.50
CA SER A 72 11.49 4.45 6.04
C SER A 72 11.68 5.86 5.47
N THR A 73 11.55 6.00 4.15
CA THR A 73 11.54 7.31 3.48
C THR A 73 10.33 8.18 3.86
N PHE A 74 9.34 7.59 4.55
CA PHE A 74 8.22 8.32 5.13
C PHE A 74 8.61 8.93 6.48
N GLY A 75 9.67 8.43 7.12
CA GLY A 75 10.12 8.84 8.44
C GLY A 75 10.01 7.68 9.42
N LYS A 76 9.80 8.03 10.69
CA LYS A 76 9.77 7.03 11.77
C LYS A 76 8.51 6.17 11.70
N ALA A 77 8.68 4.89 11.96
CA ALA A 77 7.54 3.98 12.10
C ALA A 77 6.87 4.16 13.47
N GLU A 78 5.55 4.32 13.46
CA GLU A 78 4.73 4.43 14.66
C GLU A 78 4.04 3.11 14.96
N VAL A 79 3.99 2.73 16.24
CA VAL A 79 3.49 1.42 16.68
C VAL A 79 2.32 1.63 17.64
N GLU A 80 1.13 1.14 17.27
CA GLU A 80 -0.01 1.07 18.17
C GLU A 80 -0.01 -0.25 18.93
N LYS A 81 -0.43 -0.22 20.20
CA LYS A 81 -0.53 -1.40 21.06
C LYS A 81 -1.89 -1.50 21.74
N ASP A 82 -2.32 -2.73 22.00
CA ASP A 82 -3.49 -3.00 22.85
C ASP A 82 -3.16 -2.86 24.34
N GLY A 83 -4.18 -3.03 25.21
CA GLY A 83 -4.04 -2.97 26.66
C GLY A 83 -3.15 -4.08 27.26
N ALA A 84 -2.85 -5.14 26.50
CA ALA A 84 -1.92 -6.20 26.89
C ALA A 84 -0.48 -5.94 26.37
N GLY A 85 -0.27 -4.83 25.66
CA GLY A 85 1.03 -4.44 25.10
C GLY A 85 1.39 -5.13 23.78
N ASN A 86 0.46 -5.87 23.16
CA ASN A 86 0.66 -6.45 21.84
C ASN A 86 0.59 -5.35 20.78
N VAL A 87 1.46 -5.41 19.79
CA VAL A 87 1.38 -4.48 18.65
C VAL A 87 0.18 -4.84 17.79
N THR A 88 -0.68 -3.86 17.52
CA THR A 88 -1.91 -4.02 16.73
C THR A 88 -1.80 -3.38 15.36
N SER A 89 -0.97 -2.35 15.20
CA SER A 89 -0.68 -1.76 13.89
C SER A 89 0.69 -1.10 13.85
N VAL A 90 1.20 -0.93 12.62
CA VAL A 90 2.37 -0.11 12.32
C VAL A 90 1.98 0.92 11.27
N THR A 91 2.33 2.18 11.50
CA THR A 91 2.04 3.29 10.58
C THR A 91 3.32 4.01 10.17
N TRP A 92 3.45 4.28 8.88
CA TRP A 92 4.47 5.17 8.33
C TRP A 92 3.77 6.37 7.69
N THR A 93 4.09 7.57 8.14
CA THR A 93 3.48 8.82 7.65
C THR A 93 4.59 9.75 7.19
N ARG A 94 4.51 10.25 5.95
CA ARG A 94 5.47 11.24 5.45
C ARG A 94 5.54 12.46 6.34
N THR A 95 6.76 12.92 6.61
CA THR A 95 7.00 14.26 7.14
C THR A 95 7.09 15.26 5.99
N GLY A 96 6.16 16.23 5.94
CA GLY A 96 6.18 17.31 4.93
C GLY A 96 5.24 17.09 3.76
N ASP A 97 5.50 17.83 2.67
CA ASP A 97 4.65 17.81 1.47
C ASP A 97 4.76 16.49 0.70
N VAL A 98 3.67 16.14 0.03
CA VAL A 98 3.59 15.03 -0.91
C VAL A 98 4.05 15.47 -2.31
N ARG A 99 4.42 14.51 -3.16
CA ARG A 99 4.73 14.80 -4.56
C ARG A 99 3.46 15.26 -5.29
N ALA A 100 3.66 16.05 -6.35
CA ALA A 100 2.57 16.51 -7.22
C ALA A 100 1.88 15.37 -7.99
N ALA A 101 2.55 14.22 -8.14
CA ALA A 101 2.07 13.04 -8.83
C ALA A 101 2.67 11.75 -8.22
N ASP A 102 2.02 10.62 -8.46
CA ASP A 102 2.32 9.30 -7.90
C ASP A 102 3.44 8.53 -8.61
N THR A 103 4.59 9.17 -8.78
CA THR A 103 5.66 8.65 -9.65
C THR A 103 6.60 7.63 -9.00
N HIS A 104 6.38 7.28 -7.74
CA HIS A 104 7.31 6.47 -6.96
C HIS A 104 6.63 5.24 -6.35
N TYR A 105 7.42 4.19 -6.23
CA TYR A 105 7.09 3.00 -5.46
C TYR A 105 7.86 2.99 -4.13
N PHE A 106 7.34 2.29 -3.13
CA PHE A 106 7.88 2.33 -1.76
C PHE A 106 7.99 0.94 -1.13
N HIS A 107 9.00 0.79 -0.27
CA HIS A 107 9.25 -0.36 0.60
C HIS A 107 9.07 0.05 2.05
N LEU A 108 8.34 -0.75 2.82
CA LEU A 108 8.06 -0.52 4.24
C LEU A 108 8.28 -1.83 4.98
N GLY A 109 9.37 -1.91 5.75
CA GLY A 109 9.81 -3.17 6.35
C GLY A 109 9.39 -3.34 7.81
N LEU A 110 9.09 -4.58 8.21
CA LEU A 110 9.05 -4.97 9.62
C LEU A 110 9.56 -6.39 9.81
N ARG A 111 10.12 -6.66 10.97
CA ARG A 111 10.37 -8.02 11.46
C ARG A 111 9.26 -8.42 12.42
N ALA A 112 8.72 -9.63 12.28
CA ALA A 112 7.75 -10.18 13.23
C ALA A 112 7.84 -11.71 13.30
N LYS A 113 7.40 -12.29 14.41
CA LYS A 113 7.22 -13.73 14.56
C LYS A 113 5.84 -14.14 14.06
N LEU A 114 5.78 -15.04 13.10
CA LEU A 114 4.53 -15.55 12.54
C LEU A 114 3.81 -16.51 13.51
N PRO A 115 2.48 -16.68 13.39
CA PRO A 115 1.75 -17.66 14.19
C PRO A 115 2.35 -19.07 14.02
N ALA A 116 2.40 -19.84 15.09
CA ALA A 116 2.80 -21.25 15.06
C ALA A 116 1.67 -22.14 14.51
N LYS A 117 1.13 -21.78 13.34
CA LYS A 117 0.04 -22.46 12.63
C LYS A 117 0.50 -22.74 11.19
N PRO A 118 1.11 -23.92 10.93
CA PRO A 118 1.53 -24.31 9.59
C PRO A 118 0.38 -24.31 8.59
N PHE A 119 0.70 -24.13 7.30
CA PHE A 119 -0.25 -24.20 6.17
C PHE A 119 -1.47 -23.26 6.31
N THR A 120 -1.31 -22.14 6.99
CA THR A 120 -2.35 -21.11 7.15
C THR A 120 -1.91 -19.82 6.48
N THR A 121 -2.80 -19.19 5.72
CA THR A 121 -2.56 -17.86 5.16
C THR A 121 -2.64 -16.81 6.25
N VAL A 122 -1.62 -15.94 6.32
CA VAL A 122 -1.60 -14.77 7.21
C VAL A 122 -1.68 -13.53 6.33
N PHE A 123 -2.84 -12.89 6.33
CA PHE A 123 -3.04 -11.62 5.64
C PHE A 123 -2.60 -10.48 6.54
N PHE A 124 -1.90 -9.50 5.98
CA PHE A 124 -1.58 -8.23 6.66
C PHE A 124 -2.43 -7.12 6.03
N PRO A 125 -3.63 -6.83 6.58
CA PRO A 125 -4.47 -5.77 6.05
C PRO A 125 -3.71 -4.45 6.04
N THR A 126 -3.73 -3.78 4.90
CA THR A 126 -2.92 -2.58 4.70
C THR A 126 -3.80 -1.47 4.15
N GLU A 127 -3.72 -0.28 4.75
CA GLU A 127 -4.40 0.93 4.31
C GLU A 127 -3.37 1.90 3.76
N GLN A 128 -3.59 2.38 2.54
CA GLN A 128 -2.81 3.44 1.92
C GLN A 128 -3.66 4.71 1.91
N THR A 129 -3.16 5.75 2.58
CA THR A 129 -3.68 7.11 2.43
C THR A 129 -2.82 7.87 1.43
N CYS A 130 -3.43 8.37 0.37
CA CYS A 130 -2.84 9.29 -0.57
C CYS A 130 -3.29 10.71 -0.29
N ARG A 131 -2.48 11.69 -0.68
CA ARG A 131 -2.78 13.10 -0.47
C ARG A 131 -2.44 13.88 -1.72
N THR A 132 -3.31 14.82 -2.09
CA THR A 132 -3.04 15.78 -3.18
C THR A 132 -2.17 16.93 -2.68
N GLY A 133 -1.58 17.72 -3.59
CA GLY A 133 -0.86 18.95 -3.21
C GLY A 133 -1.74 20.00 -2.50
N ALA A 134 -3.07 19.91 -2.64
CA ALA A 134 -4.03 20.74 -1.91
C ALA A 134 -4.39 20.19 -0.51
N GLY A 135 -3.81 19.07 -0.10
CA GLY A 135 -4.03 18.45 1.21
C GLY A 135 -5.26 17.54 1.30
N VAL A 136 -5.99 17.30 0.20
CA VAL A 136 -7.12 16.36 0.19
C VAL A 136 -6.61 14.93 0.28
N GLU A 137 -7.11 14.16 1.23
CA GLU A 137 -6.75 12.75 1.45
C GLU A 137 -7.79 11.77 0.92
N THR A 138 -7.31 10.66 0.38
CA THR A 138 -8.10 9.48 0.04
C THR A 138 -7.44 8.24 0.61
N THR A 139 -8.22 7.29 1.11
CA THR A 139 -7.69 6.04 1.67
C THR A 139 -8.25 4.84 0.92
N VAL A 140 -7.37 3.92 0.54
CA VAL A 140 -7.69 2.62 -0.04
C VAL A 140 -7.21 1.51 0.88
N GLY A 141 -8.02 0.47 1.05
CA GLY A 141 -7.71 -0.67 1.90
C GLY A 141 -7.48 -1.94 1.09
N TRP A 142 -6.51 -2.74 1.52
CA TRP A 142 -6.19 -4.04 0.92
C TRP A 142 -6.31 -5.12 1.98
N THR A 143 -7.27 -6.01 1.79
CA THR A 143 -7.68 -7.01 2.78
C THR A 143 -7.64 -8.42 2.23
N GLY A 144 -6.57 -8.80 1.53
CA GLY A 144 -6.32 -10.18 1.10
C GLY A 144 -7.16 -10.69 -0.05
#